data_AF-A0A379VPG6-F1
#
_entry.id   AF-A0A379VPG6-F1
#
_cell.length_a   1.000
_cell.length_b   1.000
_cell.length_c   1.000
_cell.angle_alpha   90.00
_cell.angle_beta   90.00
_cell.angle_gamma   90.00
#
_symmetry.space_group_name_H-M   'P 1'
#
loop_
_entity.id
_entity.type
_entity.pdbx_description
1 polymer ?
#
loop_
_entity_poly.entity_id
_entity_poly.type
_entity_poly.pdbx_seq_one_letter_code
_entity_poly.pdbx_strand_id
1 'polypeptide(L)'
;MAIPMLKKEHLIQFGGGEPVDGKPIAVYGAGTGLGVAHLVHVDKRWISLPGEGGHVDFAPNSEEEAMILEILRAEIGHVSAERVLSGPGLVNLYRAIVKSDNRLPENLRPKDITERALADSCIDCRRALSLFCVIMGRFGGDLALTMGTFGGVYIAGGIVPRFLEFFKASGFRGGFEDKGRFKDYVHGIPVYLIVHDNPGLLGSGAHLRQTLGHIL
;
A
#
# COMPACT_ATOMS: atom_id res chain seq x y z
N MET A 1 -12.17 10.76 -0.37
CA MET A 1 -12.52 12.16 -0.03
C MET A 1 -12.00 12.65 1.34
N ALA A 2 -11.40 11.82 2.20
CA ALA A 2 -10.94 12.28 3.52
C ALA A 2 -9.66 13.14 3.48
N ILE A 3 -8.77 12.86 2.51
CA ILE A 3 -7.41 13.42 2.44
C ILE A 3 -7.37 14.95 2.50
N PRO A 4 -8.21 15.71 1.77
CA PRO A 4 -8.23 17.18 1.87
C PRO A 4 -8.54 17.72 3.26
N MET A 5 -9.13 16.91 4.14
CA MET A 5 -9.50 17.28 5.51
C MET A 5 -8.48 16.81 6.56
N LEU A 6 -7.43 16.07 6.17
CA LEU A 6 -6.44 15.54 7.11
C LEU A 6 -5.45 16.63 7.54
N LYS A 7 -5.13 16.64 8.84
CA LYS A 7 -4.10 17.50 9.42
C LYS A 7 -2.80 16.74 9.55
N LYS A 8 -1.69 17.45 9.83
CA LYS A 8 -0.37 16.83 10.04
C LYS A 8 -0.38 15.77 11.14
N GLU A 9 -1.13 15.96 12.22
CA GLU A 9 -1.28 14.99 13.32
C GLU A 9 -1.98 13.69 12.90
N HIS A 10 -2.71 13.69 11.78
CA HIS A 10 -3.39 12.51 11.23
C HIS A 10 -2.50 11.68 10.31
N LEU A 11 -1.23 12.07 10.10
CA LEU A 11 -0.35 11.54 9.08
C LEU A 11 1.01 11.17 9.66
N ILE A 12 1.55 10.03 9.23
CA ILE A 12 2.95 9.65 9.44
C ILE A 12 3.63 9.60 8.08
N GLN A 13 4.69 10.40 7.90
CA GLN A 13 5.39 10.50 6.62
C GLN A 13 6.45 9.40 6.42
N PHE A 14 6.51 8.87 5.20
CA PHE A 14 7.48 7.87 4.72
C PHE A 14 8.23 8.44 3.51
N GLY A 15 9.17 9.34 3.77
CA GLY A 15 10.01 9.97 2.74
C GLY A 15 9.30 11.03 1.87
N GLY A 16 10.02 11.52 0.86
CA GLY A 16 9.59 12.62 -0.01
C GLY A 16 9.62 13.99 0.67
N GLY A 17 9.18 15.02 -0.07
CA GLY A 17 9.11 16.41 0.40
C GLY A 17 7.74 16.78 0.98
N GLU A 18 7.27 17.98 0.68
CA GLU A 18 5.90 18.42 0.97
C GLU A 18 5.00 18.17 -0.25
N PRO A 19 3.69 17.95 -0.07
CA PRO A 19 2.77 17.72 -1.17
C PRO A 19 2.58 19.02 -1.96
N VAL A 20 2.49 18.91 -3.28
CA VAL A 20 2.20 20.07 -4.14
C VAL A 20 0.68 20.28 -4.18
N ASP A 21 0.24 21.45 -3.74
CA ASP A 21 -1.19 21.78 -3.66
C ASP A 21 -1.91 21.64 -5.01
N GLY A 22 -3.13 21.11 -4.97
CA GLY A 22 -3.98 20.86 -6.13
C GLY A 22 -3.47 19.80 -7.13
N LYS A 23 -2.32 19.15 -6.89
CA LYS A 23 -1.84 18.07 -7.76
C LYS A 23 -2.56 16.74 -7.47
N PRO A 24 -2.54 15.79 -8.43
CA PRO A 24 -3.17 14.48 -8.24
C PRO A 24 -2.62 13.75 -7.01
N ILE A 25 -3.47 12.94 -6.42
CA ILE A 25 -3.18 12.12 -5.24
C ILE A 25 -3.55 10.67 -5.55
N ALA A 26 -2.71 9.73 -5.14
CA ALA A 26 -3.09 8.31 -5.05
C ALA A 26 -3.40 7.96 -3.59
N VAL A 27 -4.40 7.11 -3.38
CA VAL A 27 -4.66 6.46 -2.11
C VAL A 27 -4.82 4.97 -2.31
N TYR A 28 -4.15 4.18 -1.48
CA TYR A 28 -4.28 2.73 -1.49
C TYR A 28 -4.15 2.18 -0.08
N GLY A 29 -4.64 0.97 0.19
CA GLY A 29 -4.60 0.42 1.54
C GLY A 29 -4.81 -1.08 1.59
N ALA A 30 -3.92 -1.76 2.31
CA ALA A 30 -3.99 -3.19 2.56
C ALA A 30 -4.77 -3.48 3.85
N GLY A 31 -5.88 -4.19 3.72
CA GLY A 31 -6.76 -4.64 4.80
C GLY A 31 -7.15 -6.10 4.57
N THR A 32 -8.46 -6.38 4.56
CA THR A 32 -8.96 -7.67 4.06
C THR A 32 -8.65 -7.87 2.57
N GLY A 33 -8.68 -6.77 1.80
CA GLY A 33 -8.27 -6.69 0.40
C GLY A 33 -7.30 -5.53 0.16
N LEU A 34 -7.18 -5.08 -1.10
CA LEU A 34 -6.35 -3.95 -1.52
C LEU A 34 -7.22 -2.91 -2.25
N GLY A 35 -7.59 -1.84 -1.55
CA GLY A 35 -8.32 -0.72 -2.14
C GLY A 35 -7.37 0.26 -2.85
N VAL A 36 -7.81 0.84 -3.97
CA VAL A 36 -7.11 1.93 -4.68
C VAL A 36 -8.11 2.98 -5.15
N ALA A 37 -7.78 4.25 -4.98
CA ALA A 37 -8.49 5.37 -5.59
C ALA A 37 -7.52 6.52 -5.87
N HIS A 38 -7.94 7.45 -6.71
CA HIS A 38 -7.21 8.70 -6.93
C HIS A 38 -8.09 9.91 -6.59
N LEU A 39 -7.44 11.03 -6.29
CA LEU A 39 -8.09 12.33 -6.18
C LEU A 39 -7.41 13.31 -7.14
N VAL A 40 -8.23 14.11 -7.83
CA VAL A 40 -7.75 15.22 -8.66
C VAL A 40 -8.48 16.50 -8.26
N HIS A 41 -7.79 17.63 -8.35
CA HIS A 41 -8.37 18.94 -8.04
C HIS A 41 -8.76 19.66 -9.33
N VAL A 42 -10.05 19.91 -9.52
CA VAL A 42 -10.63 20.55 -10.71
C VAL A 42 -11.65 21.58 -10.24
N ASP A 43 -11.53 22.82 -10.72
CA ASP A 43 -12.46 23.92 -10.40
C ASP A 43 -12.76 24.06 -8.88
N LYS A 44 -11.70 24.18 -8.08
CA LYS A 44 -11.77 24.31 -6.60
C LYS A 44 -12.43 23.11 -5.89
N ARG A 45 -12.54 21.97 -6.57
CA ARG A 45 -13.16 20.75 -6.06
C ARG A 45 -12.22 19.57 -6.18
N TRP A 46 -12.18 18.78 -5.12
CA TRP A 46 -11.58 17.45 -5.14
C TRP A 46 -12.57 16.44 -5.73
N ILE A 47 -12.16 15.76 -6.79
CA ILE A 47 -12.92 14.71 -7.47
C ILE A 47 -12.28 13.37 -7.14
N SER A 48 -13.08 12.44 -6.61
CA SER A 48 -12.68 11.05 -6.37
C SER A 48 -12.81 10.24 -7.65
N LEU A 49 -11.73 9.56 -8.03
CA LEU A 49 -11.69 8.62 -9.14
C LEU A 49 -11.61 7.20 -8.56
N PRO A 50 -12.74 6.49 -8.42
CA PRO A 50 -12.76 5.12 -7.91
C PRO A 50 -12.27 4.13 -8.97
N GLY A 51 -11.92 2.93 -8.54
CA GLY A 51 -11.58 1.81 -9.42
C GLY A 51 -11.14 0.59 -8.64
N GLU A 52 -10.76 -0.46 -9.38
CA GLU A 52 -10.34 -1.77 -8.84
C GLU A 52 -8.83 -1.98 -8.98
N GLY A 53 -8.05 -0.92 -8.70
CA GLY A 53 -6.60 -0.91 -8.93
C GLY A 53 -5.83 -1.97 -8.13
N GLY A 54 -6.41 -2.53 -7.06
CA GLY A 54 -5.79 -3.64 -6.33
C GLY A 54 -5.84 -4.98 -7.07
N HIS A 55 -6.67 -5.09 -8.11
CA HIS A 55 -6.84 -6.30 -8.89
C HIS A 55 -5.97 -6.35 -10.15
N VAL A 56 -5.11 -5.36 -10.39
CA VAL A 56 -4.07 -5.43 -11.44
C VAL A 56 -3.07 -6.55 -11.14
N ASP A 57 -2.34 -7.00 -12.14
CA ASP A 57 -1.35 -8.07 -12.02
C ASP A 57 -0.29 -7.77 -10.94
N PHE A 58 0.13 -8.80 -10.21
CA PHE A 58 1.32 -8.72 -9.36
C PHE A 58 2.58 -8.56 -10.24
N ALA A 59 3.36 -7.52 -9.98
CA ALA A 59 4.60 -7.21 -10.69
C ALA A 59 5.85 -7.59 -9.87
N PRO A 60 6.36 -8.83 -9.94
CA PRO A 60 7.59 -9.22 -9.25
C PRO A 60 8.82 -8.48 -9.82
N ASN A 61 9.79 -8.12 -8.98
CA ASN A 61 11.05 -7.47 -9.43
C ASN A 61 12.33 -8.27 -9.12
N SER A 62 12.21 -9.50 -8.63
CA SER A 62 13.33 -10.38 -8.33
C SER A 62 13.01 -11.83 -8.65
N GLU A 63 14.04 -12.67 -8.75
CA GLU A 63 13.86 -14.12 -8.97
C GLU A 63 13.05 -14.76 -7.84
N GLU A 64 13.26 -14.36 -6.58
CA GLU A 64 12.48 -14.84 -5.44
C GLU A 64 11.00 -14.50 -5.57
N GLU A 65 10.69 -13.26 -5.93
CA GLU A 65 9.30 -12.85 -6.14
C GLU A 65 8.66 -13.50 -7.37
N ALA A 66 9.45 -13.78 -8.42
CA ALA A 66 9.00 -14.54 -9.57
C ALA A 66 8.65 -15.98 -9.18
N MET A 67 9.46 -16.63 -8.33
CA MET A 67 9.12 -17.95 -7.78
C MET A 67 7.82 -17.90 -6.95
N ILE A 68 7.63 -16.86 -6.14
CA ILE A 68 6.37 -16.64 -5.41
C ILE A 68 5.20 -16.51 -6.37
N LEU A 69 5.32 -15.70 -7.42
CA LEU A 69 4.30 -15.55 -8.46
C LEU A 69 3.92 -16.91 -9.06
N GLU A 70 4.91 -17.72 -9.42
CA GLU A 70 4.68 -19.04 -10.03
C GLU A 70 3.96 -20.01 -9.10
N ILE A 71 4.35 -20.05 -7.81
CA ILE A 71 3.70 -20.87 -6.80
C ILE A 71 2.23 -20.45 -6.62
N LEU A 72 1.97 -19.15 -6.52
CA LEU A 72 0.60 -18.64 -6.37
C LEU A 72 -0.22 -18.91 -7.64
N ARG A 73 0.36 -18.69 -8.83
CA ARG A 73 -0.29 -18.92 -10.11
C ARG A 73 -0.75 -20.36 -10.29
N ALA A 74 0.06 -21.33 -9.87
CA ALA A 74 -0.30 -22.74 -9.91
C ALA A 74 -1.52 -23.09 -9.02
N GLU A 75 -1.76 -22.34 -7.94
CA GLU A 75 -2.87 -22.59 -7.01
C GLU A 75 -4.17 -21.85 -7.37
N ILE A 76 -4.06 -20.61 -7.86
CA ILE A 76 -5.22 -19.71 -8.00
C ILE A 76 -5.40 -19.11 -9.40
N GLY A 77 -4.49 -19.39 -10.33
CA GLY A 77 -4.51 -18.81 -11.67
C GLY A 77 -4.03 -17.35 -11.66
N HIS A 78 -4.93 -16.40 -11.84
CA HIS A 78 -4.56 -14.97 -11.86
C HIS A 78 -4.09 -14.49 -10.48
N VAL A 79 -2.90 -13.87 -10.44
CA VAL A 79 -2.29 -13.34 -9.22
C VAL A 79 -2.27 -11.82 -9.29
N SER A 80 -3.26 -11.19 -8.68
CA SER A 80 -3.32 -9.73 -8.55
C SER A 80 -2.40 -9.19 -7.46
N ALA A 81 -2.16 -7.88 -7.45
CA ALA A 81 -1.48 -7.19 -6.35
C ALA A 81 -2.15 -7.47 -4.99
N GLU A 82 -3.48 -7.51 -4.92
CA GLU A 82 -4.22 -7.89 -3.70
C GLU A 82 -3.84 -9.27 -3.15
N ARG A 83 -3.49 -10.23 -4.01
CA ARG A 83 -3.09 -11.58 -3.59
C ARG A 83 -1.80 -11.61 -2.78
N VAL A 84 -1.02 -10.52 -2.78
CA VAL A 84 0.19 -10.37 -1.97
C VAL A 84 0.14 -9.15 -1.03
N LEU A 85 -0.68 -8.14 -1.32
CA LEU A 85 -0.83 -6.90 -0.53
C LEU A 85 -2.16 -6.83 0.24
N SER A 86 -2.42 -7.83 1.07
CA SER A 86 -3.57 -7.85 1.97
C SER A 86 -3.26 -8.71 3.20
N GLY A 87 -4.17 -8.77 4.18
CA GLY A 87 -4.06 -9.72 5.29
C GLY A 87 -3.92 -11.17 4.78
N PRO A 88 -4.85 -11.66 3.93
CA PRO A 88 -4.68 -12.94 3.24
C PRO A 88 -3.41 -12.99 2.38
N GLY A 89 -3.00 -11.87 1.78
CA GLY A 89 -1.77 -11.76 1.01
C GLY A 89 -0.50 -12.05 1.81
N LEU A 90 -0.44 -11.67 3.09
CA LEU A 90 0.67 -12.07 3.99
C LEU A 90 0.75 -13.59 4.15
N VAL A 91 -0.41 -14.26 4.25
CA VAL A 91 -0.46 -15.72 4.34
C VAL A 91 -0.01 -16.35 3.02
N ASN A 92 -0.40 -15.78 1.89
CA ASN A 92 0.05 -16.23 0.57
C ASN A 92 1.57 -16.10 0.41
N LEU A 93 2.14 -14.96 0.80
CA LEU A 93 3.59 -14.74 0.79
C LEU A 93 4.31 -15.76 1.67
N TYR A 94 3.86 -15.94 2.93
CA TYR A 94 4.41 -16.95 3.83
C TYR A 94 4.35 -18.37 3.22
N ARG A 95 3.19 -18.79 2.72
CA ARG A 95 3.02 -20.13 2.12
C ARG A 95 3.92 -20.33 0.92
N ALA A 96 4.05 -19.32 0.06
CA ALA A 96 4.90 -19.38 -1.12
C ALA A 96 6.40 -19.45 -0.76
N ILE A 97 6.84 -18.67 0.23
CA ILE A 97 8.23 -18.74 0.76
C ILE A 97 8.54 -20.15 1.26
N VAL A 98 7.69 -20.70 2.13
CA VAL A 98 7.89 -22.05 2.69
C VAL A 98 7.93 -23.12 1.59
N LYS A 99 7.06 -23.01 0.58
CA LYS A 99 7.03 -23.94 -0.55
C LYS A 99 8.23 -23.81 -1.48
N SER A 100 8.75 -22.59 -1.69
CA SER A 100 9.96 -22.37 -2.49
C SER A 100 11.19 -23.03 -1.87
N ASP A 101 11.17 -23.24 -0.55
CA ASP A 101 12.19 -23.96 0.22
C ASP A 101 11.86 -25.46 0.40
N ASN A 102 10.95 -26.01 -0.42
CA ASN A 102 10.52 -27.41 -0.39
C ASN A 102 9.98 -27.88 0.98
N ARG A 103 9.44 -26.98 1.80
CA ARG A 103 8.80 -27.28 3.08
C ARG A 103 7.28 -27.21 2.99
N LEU A 104 6.61 -27.76 4.01
CA LEU A 104 5.15 -27.72 4.14
C LEU A 104 4.74 -26.54 5.05
N PRO A 105 3.92 -25.58 4.57
CA PRO A 105 3.47 -24.47 5.39
C PRO A 105 2.44 -24.91 6.43
N GLU A 106 2.52 -24.31 7.61
CA GLU A 106 1.46 -24.38 8.62
C GLU A 106 0.20 -23.63 8.14
N ASN A 107 -0.96 -23.96 8.70
CA ASN A 107 -2.19 -23.23 8.46
C ASN A 107 -2.28 -21.96 9.34
N LEU A 108 -1.48 -20.95 9.00
CA LEU A 108 -1.41 -19.68 9.74
C LEU A 108 -2.46 -18.67 9.25
N ARG A 109 -2.95 -17.84 10.16
CA ARG A 109 -3.82 -16.70 9.86
C ARG A 109 -2.97 -15.43 9.71
N PRO A 110 -3.51 -14.35 9.10
CA PRO A 110 -2.76 -13.10 8.90
C PRO A 110 -2.13 -12.53 10.17
N LYS A 111 -2.85 -12.61 11.30
CA LYS A 111 -2.36 -12.13 12.61
C LYS A 111 -1.14 -12.92 13.08
N ASP A 112 -1.15 -14.24 12.87
CA ASP A 112 -0.08 -15.13 13.29
C ASP A 112 1.24 -14.77 12.54
N ILE A 113 1.15 -14.40 11.25
CA ILE A 113 2.31 -13.93 10.48
C ILE A 113 2.91 -12.66 11.09
N THR A 114 2.08 -11.65 11.35
CA THR A 114 2.55 -10.39 11.94
C THR A 114 3.11 -10.57 13.34
N GLU A 115 2.45 -11.37 14.20
CA GLU A 115 2.90 -11.59 15.57
C GLU A 115 4.25 -12.34 15.61
N ARG A 116 4.38 -13.42 14.83
CA ARG A 116 5.62 -14.20 14.77
C ARG A 116 6.77 -13.43 14.11
N ALA A 117 6.48 -12.57 13.13
CA ALA A 117 7.48 -11.68 12.52
C ALA A 117 7.99 -10.63 13.51
N LEU A 118 7.10 -9.99 14.28
CA LEU A 118 7.46 -8.98 15.28
C LEU A 118 8.19 -9.57 16.49
N ALA A 119 7.85 -10.80 16.88
CA ALA A 119 8.53 -11.54 17.95
C ALA A 119 9.85 -12.18 17.51
N ASP A 120 10.23 -12.04 16.23
CA ASP A 120 11.41 -12.69 15.63
C ASP A 120 11.47 -14.21 15.85
N SER A 121 10.30 -14.86 15.91
CA SER A 121 10.17 -16.28 16.23
C SER A 121 9.91 -17.17 15.01
N CYS A 122 9.80 -16.57 13.82
CA CYS A 122 9.54 -17.26 12.55
C CYS A 122 10.22 -16.52 11.41
N ILE A 123 11.30 -17.09 10.87
CA ILE A 123 12.07 -16.50 9.76
C ILE A 123 11.23 -16.31 8.49
N ASP A 124 10.36 -17.27 8.18
CA ASP A 124 9.47 -17.20 7.01
C ASP A 124 8.43 -16.08 7.16
N CYS A 125 7.89 -15.90 8.36
CA CYS A 125 6.91 -14.87 8.67
C CYS A 125 7.56 -13.48 8.59
N ARG A 126 8.80 -13.36 9.11
CA ARG A 126 9.60 -12.14 8.99
C ARG A 126 9.91 -11.82 7.53
N ARG A 127 10.28 -12.82 6.73
CA ARG A 127 10.52 -12.65 5.28
C ARG A 127 9.25 -12.22 4.55
N ALA A 128 8.11 -12.85 4.84
CA ALA A 128 6.81 -12.48 4.26
C ALA A 128 6.45 -11.02 4.55
N LEU A 129 6.64 -10.58 5.81
CA LEU A 129 6.36 -9.20 6.19
C LEU A 129 7.36 -8.20 5.57
N SER A 130 8.63 -8.58 5.42
CA SER A 130 9.64 -7.76 4.71
C SER A 130 9.29 -7.59 3.23
N LEU A 131 8.96 -8.68 2.53
CA LEU A 131 8.55 -8.63 1.12
C LEU A 131 7.28 -7.80 0.95
N PHE A 132 6.28 -7.99 1.82
CA PHE A 132 5.07 -7.19 1.82
C PHE A 132 5.38 -5.69 1.86
N CYS A 133 6.29 -5.24 2.74
CA CYS A 133 6.63 -3.82 2.84
C CYS A 133 7.29 -3.29 1.55
N VAL A 134 8.21 -4.05 0.95
CA VAL A 134 8.88 -3.65 -0.31
C VAL A 134 7.92 -3.63 -1.49
N ILE A 135 7.08 -4.66 -1.63
CA ILE A 135 6.04 -4.75 -2.67
C ILE A 135 5.05 -3.59 -2.51
N MET A 136 4.66 -3.25 -1.28
CA MET A 136 3.76 -2.14 -1.00
C MET A 136 4.36 -0.81 -1.46
N GLY A 137 5.66 -0.61 -1.20
CA GLY A 137 6.42 0.52 -1.72
C GLY A 137 6.37 0.59 -3.24
N ARG A 138 6.75 -0.49 -3.92
CA ARG A 138 6.78 -0.55 -5.39
C ARG A 138 5.42 -0.25 -6.01
N PHE A 139 4.36 -0.86 -5.48
CA PHE A 139 2.99 -0.61 -5.93
C PHE A 139 2.59 0.87 -5.78
N GLY A 140 2.90 1.49 -4.64
CA GLY A 140 2.68 2.92 -4.45
C GLY A 140 3.46 3.79 -5.45
N GLY A 141 4.69 3.41 -5.78
CA GLY A 141 5.49 4.10 -6.80
C GLY A 141 4.91 3.96 -8.21
N ASP A 142 4.31 2.82 -8.53
CA ASP A 142 3.62 2.60 -9.82
C ASP A 142 2.38 3.48 -9.94
N LEU A 143 1.57 3.59 -8.87
CA LEU A 143 0.45 4.52 -8.82
C LEU A 143 0.92 5.98 -9.02
N ALA A 144 2.04 6.34 -8.38
CA ALA A 144 2.57 7.69 -8.48
C ALA A 144 3.01 8.06 -9.90
N LEU A 145 3.66 7.13 -10.60
CA LEU A 145 4.04 7.30 -12.01
C LEU A 145 2.83 7.35 -12.92
N THR A 146 1.83 6.51 -12.68
CA THR A 146 0.64 6.38 -13.54
C THR A 146 -0.15 7.68 -13.63
N MET A 147 -0.28 8.42 -12.53
CA MET A 147 -1.12 9.63 -12.45
C MET A 147 -0.36 10.92 -12.14
N GLY A 148 0.98 10.87 -12.02
CA GLY A 148 1.79 12.04 -11.67
C GLY A 148 1.38 12.64 -10.32
N THR A 149 1.36 11.82 -9.27
CA THR A 149 0.69 12.17 -8.01
C THR A 149 1.55 13.03 -7.07
N PHE A 150 1.95 14.21 -7.54
CA PHE A 150 2.76 15.17 -6.75
C PHE A 150 2.01 15.75 -5.54
N GLY A 151 0.68 15.58 -5.47
CA GLY A 151 -0.11 15.89 -4.28
C GLY A 151 0.10 14.89 -3.14
N GLY A 152 0.81 13.79 -3.42
CA GLY A 152 1.20 12.77 -2.46
C GLY A 152 0.56 11.42 -2.72
N VAL A 153 1.10 10.41 -2.06
CA VAL A 153 0.58 9.05 -2.03
C VAL A 153 0.20 8.70 -0.60
N TYR A 154 -1.03 8.26 -0.39
CA TYR A 154 -1.57 8.01 0.95
C TYR A 154 -1.88 6.53 1.13
N ILE A 155 -1.39 5.98 2.23
CA ILE A 155 -1.71 4.63 2.67
C ILE A 155 -2.89 4.74 3.64
N ALA A 156 -4.06 4.24 3.24
CA ALA A 156 -5.22 4.14 4.12
C ALA A 156 -4.96 3.04 5.17
N GLY A 157 -5.23 3.37 6.43
CA GLY A 157 -5.05 2.46 7.57
C GLY A 157 -5.79 1.14 7.38
N GLY A 158 -5.09 0.05 7.68
CA GLY A 158 -5.58 -1.31 7.57
C GLY A 158 -4.73 -2.22 8.46
N ILE A 159 -3.94 -3.11 7.87
CA ILE A 159 -3.04 -3.97 8.66
C ILE A 159 -1.75 -3.25 9.10
N VAL A 160 -1.27 -2.25 8.34
CA VAL A 160 0.02 -1.57 8.56
C VAL A 160 0.20 -0.96 9.95
N PRO A 161 -0.79 -0.27 10.56
CA PRO A 161 -0.62 0.31 11.90
C PRO A 161 -0.24 -0.72 12.98
N ARG A 162 -0.56 -2.01 12.79
CA ARG A 162 -0.26 -3.09 13.75
C ARG A 162 1.22 -3.47 13.80
N PHE A 163 1.99 -3.11 12.78
CA PHE A 163 3.43 -3.39 12.67
C PHE A 163 4.20 -2.13 12.23
N LEU A 164 3.76 -0.95 12.71
CA LEU A 164 4.27 0.35 12.29
C LEU A 164 5.79 0.48 12.41
N GLU A 165 6.37 0.06 13.53
CA GLU A 165 7.82 0.17 13.75
C GLU A 165 8.61 -0.74 12.80
N PHE A 166 8.09 -1.94 12.52
CA PHE A 166 8.65 -2.81 11.48
C PHE A 166 8.57 -2.16 10.10
N PHE A 167 7.42 -1.55 9.78
CA PHE A 167 7.20 -0.87 8.50
C PHE A 167 8.13 0.33 8.31
N LYS A 168 8.37 1.13 9.37
CA LYS A 168 9.36 2.23 9.38
C LYS A 168 10.79 1.74 9.13
N ALA A 169 11.16 0.61 9.73
CA ALA A 169 12.48 0.01 9.57
C ALA A 169 12.64 -0.80 8.26
N SER A 170 11.56 -0.95 7.48
CA SER A 170 11.54 -1.78 6.28
C SER A 170 12.12 -1.09 5.05
N GLY A 171 12.27 -1.86 3.97
CA GLY A 171 12.64 -1.35 2.64
C GLY A 171 11.51 -0.62 1.89
N PHE A 172 10.39 -0.27 2.54
CA PHE A 172 9.22 0.34 1.89
C PHE A 172 9.58 1.51 0.98
N ARG A 173 10.29 2.53 1.50
CA ARG A 173 10.62 3.73 0.72
C ARG A 173 11.60 3.42 -0.40
N GLY A 174 12.54 2.48 -0.16
CA GLY A 174 13.43 1.98 -1.20
C GLY A 174 12.64 1.35 -2.36
N GLY A 175 11.65 0.50 -2.06
CA GLY A 175 10.76 -0.06 -3.07
C GLY A 175 9.94 0.99 -3.83
N PHE A 176 9.46 2.03 -3.16
CA PHE A 176 8.73 3.13 -3.80
C PHE A 176 9.57 3.88 -4.84
N GLU A 177 10.84 4.14 -4.52
CA GLU A 177 11.76 4.90 -5.37
C GLU A 177 12.52 4.04 -6.41
N ASP A 178 12.42 2.72 -6.33
CA ASP A 178 13.08 1.78 -7.25
C ASP A 178 12.38 1.76 -8.63
N LYS A 179 12.56 2.84 -9.38
CA LYS A 179 11.94 3.09 -10.71
C LYS A 179 12.97 3.41 -11.80
N GLY A 180 14.20 2.91 -11.64
CA GLY A 180 15.29 3.14 -12.59
C GLY A 180 15.52 4.62 -12.89
N ARG A 181 15.54 5.00 -14.17
CA ARG A 181 15.69 6.41 -14.60
C ARG A 181 14.58 7.35 -14.12
N PHE A 182 13.44 6.82 -13.67
CA PHE A 182 12.34 7.59 -13.10
C PHE A 182 12.41 7.70 -11.57
N LYS A 183 13.49 7.22 -10.93
CA LYS A 183 13.72 7.39 -9.49
C LYS A 183 13.56 8.86 -9.07
N ASP A 184 14.21 9.78 -9.77
CA ASP A 184 14.17 11.21 -9.44
C ASP A 184 12.77 11.81 -9.60
N TYR A 185 11.93 11.25 -10.49
CA TYR A 185 10.54 11.68 -10.68
C TYR A 185 9.70 11.42 -9.43
N VAL A 186 9.87 10.26 -8.81
CA VAL A 186 9.10 9.86 -7.61
C VAL A 186 9.78 10.25 -6.29
N HIS A 187 11.08 10.53 -6.30
CA HIS A 187 11.87 10.84 -5.10
C HIS A 187 11.28 11.99 -4.27
N GLY A 188 10.81 13.06 -4.93
CA GLY A 188 10.18 14.20 -4.25
C GLY A 188 8.75 13.94 -3.75
N ILE A 189 8.07 12.90 -4.25
CA ILE A 189 6.66 12.65 -3.94
C ILE A 189 6.53 12.13 -2.50
N PRO A 190 5.77 12.82 -1.62
CA PRO A 190 5.60 12.37 -0.26
C PRO A 190 4.67 11.17 -0.18
N VAL A 191 4.98 10.28 0.76
CA VAL A 191 4.10 9.17 1.12
C VAL A 191 3.65 9.35 2.56
N TYR A 192 2.37 9.15 2.85
CA TYR A 192 1.82 9.25 4.19
C TYR A 192 1.01 8.02 4.57
N LEU A 193 1.19 7.50 5.78
CA LEU A 193 0.21 6.61 6.41
C LEU A 193 -0.84 7.46 7.13
N ILE A 194 -2.11 7.22 6.82
CA ILE A 194 -3.24 7.85 7.50
C ILE A 194 -3.46 7.13 8.84
N VAL A 195 -3.35 7.87 9.94
CA VAL A 195 -3.56 7.37 11.32
C VAL A 195 -4.77 8.01 12.01
N HIS A 196 -5.60 8.72 11.26
CA HIS A 196 -6.92 9.16 11.75
C HIS A 196 -7.81 7.93 12.03
N ASP A 197 -8.56 7.94 13.13
CA ASP A 197 -9.37 6.79 13.55
C ASP A 197 -10.55 6.49 12.61
N ASN A 198 -11.16 7.56 12.06
CA ASN A 198 -12.38 7.45 11.27
C ASN A 198 -12.28 8.18 9.90
N PRO A 199 -11.32 7.83 9.03
CA PRO A 199 -11.11 8.54 7.77
C PRO A 199 -12.31 8.34 6.83
N GLY A 200 -13.02 7.21 6.91
CA GLY A 200 -14.25 6.96 6.17
C GLY A 200 -15.34 7.99 6.49
N LEU A 201 -15.65 8.19 7.77
CA LEU A 201 -16.65 9.17 8.21
C LEU A 201 -16.25 10.61 7.84
N LEU A 202 -14.98 10.96 8.04
CA LEU A 202 -14.44 12.26 7.64
C LEU A 202 -14.60 12.50 6.13
N GLY A 203 -14.29 11.48 5.32
CA GLY A 203 -14.43 11.52 3.87
C GLY A 203 -15.88 11.61 3.39
N SER A 204 -16.81 10.92 4.04
CA SER A 204 -18.25 11.04 3.77
C SER A 204 -18.76 12.44 4.05
N GLY A 205 -18.36 13.04 5.17
CA GLY A 205 -18.70 14.43 5.50
C GLY A 205 -18.12 15.43 4.49
N ALA A 206 -16.86 15.25 4.09
CA ALA A 206 -16.22 16.08 3.06
C ALA A 206 -16.93 16.00 1.71
N HIS A 207 -17.29 14.78 1.27
CA HIS A 207 -18.04 14.57 0.04
C HIS A 207 -19.41 15.25 0.07
N LEU A 208 -20.16 15.10 1.17
CA LEU A 208 -21.46 15.72 1.34
C LEU A 208 -21.36 17.25 1.36
N ARG A 209 -20.41 17.82 2.11
CA ARG A 209 -20.16 19.28 2.14
C ARG A 209 -19.90 19.85 0.75
N GLN A 210 -19.07 19.19 -0.06
CA GLN A 210 -18.79 19.63 -1.42
C GLN A 210 -20.02 19.50 -2.33
N THR A 211 -20.83 18.46 -2.15
CA THR A 211 -22.12 18.29 -2.86
C THR A 211 -23.10 19.41 -2.52
N LEU A 212 -23.07 19.90 -1.28
CA LEU A 212 -23.85 21.05 -0.80
C LEU A 212 -23.24 22.41 -1.18
N GLY A 213 -22.18 22.44 -2.00
CA GLY A 213 -21.58 23.67 -2.54
C GLY A 213 -20.46 24.27 -1.72
N HIS A 214 -19.99 23.61 -0.65
CA HIS A 214 -18.81 24.09 0.09
C HIS A 214 -17.51 23.78 -0.67
N ILE A 215 -16.59 24.76 -0.65
CA ILE A 215 -15.18 24.52 -0.97
C ILE A 215 -14.52 23.92 0.29
N LEU A 216 -13.73 22.86 0.10
CA LEU A 216 -13.09 22.13 1.19
C LEU A 216 -11.74 22.74 1.54
#